data_AF-A0A2E3SJE6-F1
#
_entry.id   AF-A0A2E3SJE6-F1
#
_cell.length_a   1.000
_cell.length_b   1.000
_cell.length_c   1.000
_cell.angle_alpha   90.00
_cell.angle_beta   90.00
_cell.angle_gamma   90.00
#
_symmetry.space_group_name_H-M   'P 1'
#
loop_
_entity.id
_entity.type
_entity.pdbx_description
1 polymer ?
#
loop_
_entity_poly.entity_id
_entity_poly.type
_entity_poly.pdbx_seq_one_letter_code
_entity_poly.pdbx_strand_id
1 'polypeptide(L)'
;MIHIIVATYSEARPVILFYKLKRVITINEFHIFENQKLNISLTISGIGNIMSGAATSFTYCEYQKVKNHIWINFGLAGTKKEKIGEIFLVNKVSDFDKKKKVYFPMFAQDFQLKKKECISYHKKNDIYNFSLSDMESYGFF
;
A
#
# COMPACT_ATOMS: atom_id res chain seq x y z
N MET A 1 12.51 10.54 1.41
CA MET A 1 11.07 10.86 1.33
C MET A 1 10.25 9.66 1.80
N ILE A 2 9.02 9.85 2.26
CA ILE A 2 8.05 8.76 2.51
C ILE A 2 7.08 8.72 1.34
N HIS A 3 6.91 7.55 0.72
CA HIS A 3 5.94 7.31 -0.35
C HIS A 3 4.87 6.35 0.13
N ILE A 4 3.61 6.79 0.08
CA ILE A 4 2.45 5.98 0.45
C ILE A 4 1.72 5.55 -0.82
N ILE A 5 1.49 4.26 -1.00
CA ILE A 5 0.74 3.69 -2.12
C ILE A 5 -0.58 3.16 -1.58
N VAL A 6 -1.69 3.62 -2.15
CA VAL A 6 -3.06 3.23 -1.75
C VAL A 6 -3.90 2.88 -2.97
N ALA A 7 -4.86 1.96 -2.85
CA ALA A 7 -5.64 1.51 -4.00
C ALA A 7 -6.71 2.53 -4.41
N THR A 8 -7.33 3.19 -3.44
CA THR A 8 -8.54 4.00 -3.67
C THR A 8 -8.47 5.40 -3.06
N TYR A 9 -9.32 6.30 -3.57
CA TYR A 9 -9.53 7.62 -2.98
C TYR A 9 -10.03 7.56 -1.53
N SER A 10 -10.85 6.56 -1.19
CA SER A 10 -11.37 6.40 0.18
C SER A 10 -10.26 6.10 1.18
N GLU A 11 -9.27 5.28 0.80
CA GLU A 11 -8.08 5.02 1.60
C GLU A 11 -7.13 6.23 1.64
N ALA A 12 -7.03 6.95 0.52
CA ALA A 12 -6.18 8.14 0.41
C ALA A 12 -6.65 9.30 1.30
N ARG A 13 -7.97 9.52 1.35
CA ARG A 13 -8.59 10.70 1.97
C ARG A 13 -8.13 11.00 3.40
N PRO A 14 -8.12 10.05 4.36
CA PRO A 14 -7.66 10.33 5.72
C PRO A 14 -6.19 10.80 5.75
N VAL A 15 -5.32 10.18 4.94
CA VAL A 15 -3.89 10.53 4.85
C VAL A 15 -3.68 11.90 4.22
N ILE A 16 -4.41 12.19 3.13
CA ILE A 16 -4.39 13.49 2.44
C ILE A 16 -4.78 14.61 3.41
N LEU A 17 -5.87 14.44 4.16
CA LEU A 17 -6.35 15.44 5.10
C LEU A 17 -5.38 15.64 6.27
N PHE A 18 -4.86 14.56 6.85
CA PHE A 18 -3.96 14.60 8.00
C PHE A 18 -2.63 15.32 7.65
N TYR A 19 -1.99 14.93 6.55
CA TYR A 19 -0.71 15.54 6.12
C TYR A 19 -0.87 16.77 5.23
N LYS A 20 -2.11 17.21 4.97
CA LYS A 20 -2.44 18.33 4.07
C LYS A 20 -1.78 18.19 2.70
N LEU A 21 -1.84 16.98 2.13
CA LEU A 21 -1.24 16.68 0.84
C LEU A 21 -1.99 17.45 -0.27
N LYS A 22 -1.25 17.97 -1.24
CA LYS A 22 -1.79 18.68 -2.40
C LYS A 22 -1.58 17.85 -3.66
N ARG A 23 -2.58 17.85 -4.55
CA ARG A 23 -2.47 17.14 -5.84
C ARG A 23 -1.37 17.75 -6.70
N VAL A 24 -0.52 16.91 -7.26
CA VAL A 24 0.45 17.28 -8.30
C VAL A 24 -0.30 17.27 -9.63
N ILE A 25 -0.52 18.44 -10.22
CA ILE A 25 -1.34 18.59 -11.44
C ILE A 25 -0.56 18.38 -12.73
N THR A 26 0.77 18.32 -12.66
CA THR A 26 1.65 18.10 -13.81
C THR A 26 1.77 16.62 -14.19
N ILE A 27 1.22 15.72 -13.38
CA ILE A 27 1.28 14.26 -13.54
C ILE A 27 -0.14 13.74 -13.75
N ASN A 28 -0.36 12.96 -14.81
CA ASN A 28 -1.70 12.52 -15.22
C ASN A 28 -1.89 11.00 -15.18
N GLU A 29 -0.81 10.23 -15.25
CA GLU A 29 -0.80 8.76 -15.28
C GLU A 29 -1.35 8.18 -13.98
N PHE A 30 -0.99 8.79 -12.85
CA PHE A 30 -1.51 8.48 -11.53
C PHE A 30 -1.83 9.75 -10.76
N HIS A 31 -2.82 9.65 -9.87
CA HIS A 31 -3.12 10.73 -8.94
C HIS A 31 -2.10 10.74 -7.81
N ILE A 32 -1.12 11.63 -7.90
CA ILE A 32 -0.10 11.87 -6.89
C ILE A 32 -0.47 13.10 -6.07
N PHE A 33 -0.35 12.96 -4.75
CA PHE A 33 -0.51 14.03 -3.78
C PHE A 33 0.77 14.14 -2.97
N GLU A 34 1.20 15.35 -2.64
CA GLU A 34 2.43 15.52 -1.87
C GLU A 34 2.37 16.71 -0.90
N ASN A 35 3.26 16.65 0.08
CA ASN A 35 3.63 17.78 0.89
C ASN A 35 5.17 17.83 0.95
N GLN A 36 5.75 18.68 0.11
CA GLN A 36 7.20 18.82 -0.04
C GLN A 36 7.88 19.21 1.29
N LYS A 37 7.23 20.04 2.13
CA LYS A 37 7.80 20.44 3.44
C LYS A 37 7.94 19.25 4.38
N LEU A 38 7.01 18.29 4.31
CA LEU A 38 7.03 17.08 5.13
C LEU A 38 7.76 15.91 4.45
N ASN A 39 8.27 16.10 3.23
CA ASN A 39 8.90 15.04 2.43
C ASN A 39 8.04 13.76 2.35
N ILE A 40 6.76 13.93 2.02
CA ILE A 40 5.79 12.84 1.90
C ILE A 40 5.01 12.95 0.59
N SER A 41 4.79 11.81 -0.06
CA SER A 41 3.83 11.68 -1.16
C SER A 41 2.88 10.52 -0.92
N LEU A 42 1.76 10.58 -1.62
CA LEU A 42 0.76 9.54 -1.71
C LEU A 42 0.37 9.37 -3.17
N THR A 43 0.41 8.13 -3.66
CA THR A 43 -0.03 7.76 -5.01
C THR A 43 -1.24 6.83 -4.90
N ILE A 44 -2.32 7.17 -5.60
CA ILE A 44 -3.47 6.28 -5.76
C ILE A 44 -3.20 5.34 -6.93
N SER A 45 -3.01 4.05 -6.66
CA SER A 45 -2.64 3.05 -7.66
C SER A 45 -3.81 2.59 -8.51
N GLY A 46 -5.00 2.54 -7.94
CA GLY A 46 -6.08 1.70 -8.46
C GLY A 46 -5.99 0.27 -7.91
N ILE A 47 -7.08 -0.48 -8.10
CA ILE A 47 -7.28 -1.81 -7.52
C ILE A 47 -6.49 -2.87 -8.29
N GLY A 48 -5.88 -3.80 -7.56
CA GLY A 48 -5.19 -4.98 -8.09
C GLY A 48 -3.67 -4.86 -8.17
N ASN A 49 -3.00 -6.02 -8.12
CA ASN A 49 -1.55 -6.13 -8.07
C ASN A 49 -0.82 -5.46 -9.25
N ILE A 50 -1.35 -5.54 -10.46
CA ILE A 50 -0.73 -4.93 -11.64
C ILE A 50 -0.69 -3.41 -11.49
N MET A 51 -1.81 -2.81 -11.07
CA MET A 51 -1.92 -1.37 -10.87
C MET A 51 -1.08 -0.89 -9.69
N SER A 52 -1.06 -1.66 -8.59
CA SER A 52 -0.19 -1.42 -7.43
C SER A 52 1.30 -1.37 -7.81
N GLY A 53 1.78 -2.35 -8.58
CA GLY A 53 3.17 -2.39 -9.03
C GLY A 53 3.51 -1.30 -10.05
N ALA A 54 2.61 -1.02 -10.99
CA ALA A 54 2.76 0.07 -11.95
C ALA A 54 2.86 1.43 -11.23
N ALA A 55 1.98 1.71 -10.27
CA ALA A 55 1.99 2.95 -9.51
C ALA A 55 3.24 3.11 -8.64
N THR A 56 3.68 2.01 -8.00
CA THR A 56 4.92 2.00 -7.20
C THR A 56 6.13 2.30 -8.07
N SER A 57 6.25 1.62 -9.21
CA SER A 57 7.35 1.83 -10.17
C SER A 57 7.33 3.23 -10.79
N PHE A 58 6.15 3.73 -11.15
CA PHE A 58 5.97 5.07 -11.69
C PHE A 58 6.39 6.12 -10.65
N THR A 59 5.89 6.01 -9.42
CA THR A 59 6.27 6.90 -8.30
C THR A 59 7.79 6.87 -8.08
N TYR A 60 8.43 5.70 -8.14
CA TYR A 60 9.89 5.61 -8.01
C TYR A 60 10.63 6.38 -9.11
N CYS A 61 10.14 6.31 -10.36
CA CYS A 61 10.70 7.07 -11.48
C CYS A 61 10.46 8.58 -11.34
N GLU A 62 9.25 9.00 -10.98
CA GLU A 62 8.89 10.42 -10.82
C GLU A 62 9.75 11.10 -9.75
N TYR A 63 10.03 10.40 -8.65
CA TYR A 63 10.89 10.90 -7.57
C TYR A 63 12.37 10.56 -7.75
N GLN A 64 12.84 10.57 -9.01
CA GLN A 64 14.24 10.49 -9.41
C GLN A 64 14.99 9.24 -8.94
N LYS A 65 14.28 8.14 -8.64
CA LYS A 65 14.86 6.85 -8.28
C LYS A 65 15.80 6.95 -7.07
N VAL A 66 15.52 7.89 -6.17
CA VAL A 66 16.37 8.15 -5.00
C VAL A 66 16.31 6.95 -4.07
N LYS A 67 17.49 6.45 -3.67
CA LYS A 67 17.61 5.33 -2.74
C LYS A 67 17.24 5.75 -1.32
N ASN A 68 16.96 4.78 -0.45
CA ASN A 68 16.72 4.97 0.98
C ASN A 68 15.45 5.80 1.30
N HIS A 69 14.45 5.76 0.42
CA HIS A 69 13.11 6.24 0.73
C HIS A 69 12.31 5.18 1.48
N ILE A 70 11.36 5.62 2.31
CA ILE A 70 10.43 4.73 3.00
C ILE A 70 9.21 4.55 2.11
N TRP A 71 8.80 3.31 1.90
CA TRP A 71 7.65 2.96 1.08
C TRP A 71 6.62 2.25 1.95
N ILE A 72 5.37 2.69 1.87
CA ILE A 72 4.28 2.17 2.68
C ILE A 72 3.11 1.86 1.75
N ASN A 73 2.70 0.60 1.66
CA ASN A 73 1.37 0.28 1.18
C ASN A 73 0.38 0.45 2.35
N PHE A 74 -0.71 1.18 2.13
CA PHE A 74 -1.76 1.38 3.13
C PHE A 74 -3.12 1.15 2.48
N GLY A 75 -3.91 0.26 3.04
CA GLY A 75 -5.20 -0.10 2.47
C GLY A 75 -6.05 -0.98 3.37
N LEU A 76 -7.26 -1.23 2.91
CA LEU A 76 -8.22 -2.10 3.58
C LEU A 76 -7.91 -3.57 3.25
N ALA A 77 -8.09 -4.44 4.25
CA ALA A 77 -8.00 -5.88 4.05
C ALA A 77 -9.17 -6.58 4.75
N GLY A 78 -9.69 -7.62 4.12
CA GLY A 78 -10.72 -8.50 4.68
C GLY A 78 -10.10 -9.64 5.48
N THR A 79 -10.81 -10.12 6.51
CA THR A 79 -10.39 -11.28 7.30
C THR A 79 -11.59 -11.88 8.03
N LYS A 80 -11.53 -13.18 8.35
CA LYS A 80 -12.65 -13.88 9.00
C LYS A 80 -12.75 -13.63 10.50
N LYS A 81 -11.63 -13.31 11.15
CA LYS A 81 -11.49 -13.39 12.63
C LYS A 81 -11.38 -12.03 13.31
N GLU A 82 -10.73 -11.07 12.68
CA GLU A 82 -10.43 -9.79 13.32
C GLU A 82 -11.60 -8.83 13.25
N LYS A 83 -11.66 -7.89 14.19
CA LYS A 83 -12.71 -6.88 14.21
C LYS A 83 -12.49 -5.85 13.10
N ILE A 84 -13.57 -5.42 12.49
CA ILE A 84 -13.56 -4.30 11.54
C ILE A 84 -13.00 -3.06 12.25
N GLY A 85 -12.07 -2.37 11.57
CA GLY A 85 -11.41 -1.17 12.09
C GLY A 85 -10.11 -1.43 12.87
N GLU A 86 -9.71 -2.68 13.08
CA GLU A 86 -8.38 -2.98 13.63
C GLU A 86 -7.25 -2.72 12.61
N ILE A 87 -6.13 -2.22 13.11
CA ILE A 87 -4.93 -1.93 12.32
C ILE A 87 -3.91 -3.05 12.53
N PHE A 88 -3.34 -3.53 11.42
CA PHE A 88 -2.32 -4.56 11.42
C PHE A 88 -1.07 -4.09 10.68
N LEU A 89 0.09 -4.52 11.18
CA LEU A 89 1.35 -4.42 10.47
C LEU A 89 1.56 -5.70 9.65
N VAL A 90 1.59 -5.58 8.34
CA VAL A 90 1.77 -6.73 7.46
C VAL A 90 3.23 -7.18 7.49
N ASN A 91 3.49 -8.38 7.99
CA ASN A 91 4.86 -8.92 8.16
C ASN A 91 5.22 -10.03 7.16
N LYS A 92 4.27 -10.43 6.33
CA LYS A 92 4.45 -11.39 5.24
C LYS A 92 3.40 -11.13 4.19
N VAL A 93 3.80 -11.08 2.93
CA VAL A 93 2.91 -10.91 1.78
C VAL A 93 3.11 -12.07 0.82
N SER A 94 2.01 -12.69 0.40
CA SER A 94 2.01 -13.78 -0.58
C SER A 94 0.92 -13.59 -1.62
N ASP A 95 1.17 -14.09 -2.82
CA ASP A 95 0.16 -14.20 -3.87
C ASP A 95 -0.76 -15.40 -3.61
N PHE A 96 -2.05 -15.25 -3.91
CA PHE A 96 -3.03 -16.33 -3.78
C PHE A 96 -2.65 -17.61 -4.53
N ASP A 97 -2.03 -17.51 -5.71
CA ASP A 97 -1.64 -18.68 -6.50
C ASP A 97 -0.52 -19.50 -5.85
N LYS A 98 0.10 -19.02 -4.76
CA LYS A 98 1.15 -19.65 -3.91
C LYS A 98 2.40 -20.19 -4.64
N LYS A 99 2.44 -20.13 -5.96
CA LYS A 99 3.59 -20.48 -6.81
C LYS A 99 4.57 -19.32 -6.99
N LYS A 100 4.21 -18.13 -6.52
CA LYS A 100 5.03 -16.92 -6.63
C LYS A 100 5.89 -16.71 -5.39
N LYS A 101 6.74 -15.69 -5.44
CA LYS A 101 7.60 -15.29 -4.32
C LYS A 101 6.76 -14.93 -3.10
N VAL A 102 7.40 -14.93 -1.94
CA VAL A 102 6.84 -14.41 -0.69
C VAL A 102 7.74 -13.27 -0.26
N TYR A 103 7.14 -12.17 0.18
CA TYR A 103 7.85 -10.99 0.64
C TYR A 103 7.72 -10.85 2.16
N PHE A 104 8.81 -10.40 2.78
CA PHE A 104 8.90 -10.12 4.21
C PHE A 104 9.24 -8.63 4.38
N PRO A 105 8.23 -7.77 4.59
CA PRO A 105 8.44 -6.33 4.72
C PRO A 105 9.42 -5.99 5.84
N MET A 106 10.33 -5.06 5.58
CA MET A 106 11.27 -4.54 6.57
C MET A 106 10.64 -3.39 7.35
N PHE A 107 10.85 -3.37 8.67
CA PHE A 107 10.36 -2.30 9.54
C PHE A 107 11.53 -1.44 10.03
N ALA A 108 11.37 -0.12 9.99
CA ALA A 108 12.40 0.82 10.46
C ALA A 108 12.65 0.74 11.98
N GLN A 109 11.65 0.27 12.72
CA GLN A 109 11.68 0.08 14.18
C GLN A 109 10.64 -0.97 14.58
N ASP A 110 10.61 -1.35 15.86
CA ASP A 110 9.54 -2.19 16.36
C ASP A 110 8.29 -1.35 16.67
N PHE A 111 7.24 -1.56 15.89
CA PHE A 111 5.96 -0.92 16.11
C PHE A 111 5.10 -1.79 17.03
N GLN A 112 4.46 -1.16 18.02
CA GLN A 112 3.49 -1.79 18.94
C GLN A 112 2.14 -2.04 18.24
N LEU A 113 2.18 -2.73 17.10
CA LEU A 113 1.03 -3.10 16.27
C LEU A 113 0.96 -4.62 16.13
N LYS A 114 -0.26 -5.16 16.06
CA LYS A 114 -0.47 -6.58 15.78
C LYS A 114 0.11 -6.90 14.40
N LYS A 115 0.98 -7.90 14.34
CA LYS A 115 1.61 -8.37 13.09
C LYS A 115 0.75 -9.48 12.47
N LYS A 116 0.55 -9.44 11.16
CA LYS A 116 -0.26 -10.45 10.46
C LYS A 116 0.18 -10.63 9.00
N GLU A 117 0.05 -11.84 8.48
CA GLU A 117 0.30 -12.08 7.06
C GLU A 117 -0.89 -11.61 6.20
N CYS A 118 -0.58 -11.17 4.99
CA CYS A 118 -1.56 -10.79 3.97
C CYS A 118 -1.40 -11.67 2.72
N ILE A 119 -2.52 -12.12 2.19
CA ILE A 119 -2.62 -12.81 0.91
C ILE A 119 -3.30 -11.85 -0.07
N SER A 120 -2.61 -11.52 -1.16
CA SER A 120 -3.19 -10.69 -2.22
C SER A 120 -3.84 -11.55 -3.29
N TYR A 121 -5.08 -11.22 -3.60
CA TYR A 121 -5.92 -11.93 -4.57
C TYR A 121 -6.06 -11.11 -5.86
N HIS A 122 -6.21 -11.80 -6.99
CA HIS A 122 -6.39 -11.15 -8.29
C HIS A 122 -7.81 -10.60 -8.51
N LYS A 123 -8.75 -11.04 -7.68
CA LYS A 123 -10.15 -10.60 -7.64
C LYS A 123 -10.59 -10.53 -6.19
N LYS A 124 -11.70 -9.83 -5.95
CA LYS A 124 -12.32 -9.77 -4.63
C LYS A 124 -12.51 -11.20 -4.09
N ASN A 125 -12.01 -11.44 -2.89
CA ASN A 125 -12.23 -12.68 -2.16
C ASN A 125 -13.39 -12.47 -1.18
N ASP A 126 -14.48 -13.22 -1.36
CA ASP A 126 -15.62 -13.22 -0.44
C ASP A 126 -15.52 -14.33 0.62
N ILE A 127 -14.56 -15.26 0.47
CA ILE A 127 -14.33 -16.38 1.38
C ILE A 127 -13.07 -16.08 2.19
N TYR A 128 -13.26 -15.30 3.27
CA TYR A 128 -12.15 -14.91 4.12
C TYR A 128 -11.59 -16.10 4.92
N ASN A 129 -10.26 -16.08 5.07
CA ASN A 129 -9.52 -16.99 5.93
C ASN A 129 -9.00 -16.26 7.18
N PHE A 130 -8.11 -16.91 7.93
CA PHE A 130 -7.52 -16.32 9.12
C PHE A 130 -6.45 -15.27 8.82
N SER A 131 -5.92 -15.20 7.61
CA SER A 131 -4.97 -14.17 7.14
C SER A 131 -5.71 -12.88 6.76
N LEU A 132 -4.96 -11.82 6.47
CA LEU A 132 -5.50 -10.64 5.80
C LEU A 132 -5.65 -10.95 4.30
N SER A 133 -6.68 -10.38 3.68
CA SER A 133 -7.03 -10.56 2.27
C SER A 133 -7.16 -9.19 1.63
N ASP A 134 -6.28 -8.88 0.68
CA ASP A 134 -6.32 -7.65 -0.10
C ASP A 134 -6.10 -7.96 -1.59
N MET A 135 -5.86 -6.94 -2.41
CA MET A 135 -5.62 -7.12 -3.85
C MET A 135 -4.35 -6.42 -4.35
N GLU A 136 -3.60 -5.69 -3.50
CA GLU A 136 -2.56 -4.75 -3.92
C GLU A 136 -1.20 -4.96 -3.26
N SER A 137 -1.16 -5.53 -2.05
CA SER A 137 0.06 -5.67 -1.23
C SER A 137 1.14 -6.44 -1.97
N TYR A 138 0.78 -7.50 -2.70
CA TYR A 138 1.76 -8.29 -3.45
C TYR A 138 2.35 -7.49 -4.62
N GLY A 139 1.51 -6.76 -5.35
CA GLY A 139 1.96 -5.92 -6.47
C GLY A 139 2.87 -4.77 -6.06
N PHE A 140 2.76 -4.30 -4.81
CA PHE A 140 3.61 -3.24 -4.28
C PHE A 140 5.10 -3.65 -4.15
N PHE A 141 5.40 -4.95 -4.06
CA PHE A 141 6.77 -5.50 -3.93
C PHE A 141 7.34 -6.04 -5.24
#